data_AF-A0A328B698-F1
#
_entry.id   AF-A0A328B698-F1
#
_cell.length_a   1.000
_cell.length_b   1.000
_cell.length_c   1.000
_cell.angle_alpha   90.00
_cell.angle_beta   90.00
_cell.angle_gamma   90.00
#
_symmetry.space_group_name_H-M   'P 1'
#
loop_
_entity.id
_entity.type
_entity.pdbx_description
1 polymer ?
#
loop_
_entity_poly.entity_id
_entity_poly.type
_entity_poly.pdbx_seq_one_letter_code
_entity_poly.pdbx_strand_id
1 'polypeptide(L)'
;MLLLEKLQETQVALIDDMPADALPIQSAFEEKLIKTEFFEITLENAQAPPHPIESIELVFLDLHYDPNIGLPFDPYRCAQSIKSIVPEGKRYILVVWSRDTNKAQEVIELLDDLNLTPSQVHLKSKEQFSLAGGAYDVERLLAELNFDIGAPSTTESFYGQIIEIRKQSVLIDCLVDENEKKFQRRRFDLEPLDGAVTLEEGGFIFIRIITKPGSKTFEFSNTKSEKLATLFTKEGLFDESDENIFKSE
;
A
#
# COMPACT_ATOMS: atom_id res chain seq x y z
N MET A 1 -1.75 23.23 -3.21
CA MET A 1 -0.84 23.14 -4.39
C MET A 1 -1.24 21.88 -5.11
N LEU A 2 -1.54 21.95 -6.40
CA LEU A 2 -2.06 20.82 -7.18
C LEU A 2 -0.90 19.87 -7.50
N LEU A 3 -1.11 18.55 -7.41
CA LEU A 3 -0.11 17.51 -7.71
C LEU A 3 0.62 17.80 -9.03
N LEU A 4 -0.14 18.15 -10.07
CA LEU A 4 0.39 18.38 -11.41
C LEU A 4 1.33 19.59 -11.48
N GLU A 5 1.14 20.61 -10.63
CA GLU A 5 2.07 21.75 -10.53
C GLU A 5 3.38 21.34 -9.85
N LYS A 6 3.31 20.43 -8.86
CA LYS A 6 4.49 19.89 -8.17
C LYS A 6 5.34 19.03 -9.10
N LEU A 7 4.71 18.33 -10.05
CA LEU A 7 5.38 17.33 -10.86
C LEU A 7 6.19 17.88 -12.05
N GLN A 8 6.08 19.18 -12.37
CA GLN A 8 6.68 19.76 -13.59
C GLN A 8 8.21 19.63 -13.68
N GLU A 9 8.91 19.58 -12.54
CA GLU A 9 10.37 19.37 -12.49
C GLU A 9 10.76 17.94 -12.09
N THR A 10 9.78 17.08 -11.87
CA THR A 10 9.97 15.73 -11.32
C THR A 10 9.75 14.69 -12.40
N GLN A 11 10.21 13.47 -12.11
CA GLN A 11 9.99 12.33 -12.98
C GLN A 11 8.92 11.41 -12.38
N VAL A 12 8.03 10.93 -13.26
CA VAL A 12 7.08 9.85 -12.97
C VAL A 12 7.61 8.57 -13.60
N ALA A 13 7.71 7.49 -12.82
CA ALA A 13 8.01 6.17 -13.35
C ALA A 13 6.71 5.41 -13.57
N LEU A 14 6.56 4.81 -14.73
CA LEU A 14 5.46 3.92 -15.08
C LEU A 14 6.03 2.51 -15.20
N ILE A 15 5.57 1.61 -14.35
CA ILE A 15 6.05 0.24 -14.27
C ILE A 15 4.88 -0.67 -14.61
N ASP A 16 4.92 -1.27 -15.79
CA ASP A 16 3.84 -2.15 -16.31
C ASP A 16 4.46 -3.18 -17.26
N ASP A 17 3.84 -4.35 -17.40
CA ASP A 17 4.26 -5.39 -18.35
C ASP A 17 3.55 -5.27 -19.71
N MET A 18 2.52 -4.42 -19.78
CA MET A 18 1.70 -4.18 -20.95
C MET A 18 1.80 -2.71 -21.37
N PRO A 19 2.59 -2.37 -22.40
CA PRO A 19 2.73 -0.99 -22.87
C PRO A 19 1.40 -0.31 -23.21
N ALA A 20 0.40 -1.07 -23.67
CA ALA A 20 -0.93 -0.55 -23.98
C ALA A 20 -1.65 0.07 -22.76
N ASP A 21 -1.30 -0.36 -21.54
CA ASP A 21 -1.88 0.15 -20.29
C ASP A 21 -1.10 1.35 -19.76
N ALA A 22 0.23 1.36 -19.91
CA ALA A 22 1.09 2.44 -19.42
C ALA A 22 1.19 3.66 -20.36
N LEU A 23 1.24 3.45 -21.68
CA LEU A 23 1.44 4.53 -22.65
C LEU A 23 0.34 5.61 -22.61
N PRO A 24 -0.95 5.30 -22.41
CA PRO A 24 -1.98 6.33 -22.26
C PRO A 24 -1.73 7.25 -21.05
N ILE A 25 -1.24 6.68 -19.94
CA ILE A 25 -0.87 7.45 -18.75
C ILE A 25 0.34 8.33 -19.05
N GLN A 26 1.34 7.77 -19.75
CA GLN A 26 2.52 8.50 -20.20
C GLN A 26 2.14 9.73 -21.04
N SER A 27 1.34 9.54 -22.08
CA SER A 27 0.89 10.61 -22.96
C SER A 27 0.15 11.71 -22.20
N ALA A 28 -0.73 11.34 -21.25
CA ALA A 28 -1.47 12.32 -20.46
C ALA A 28 -0.57 13.18 -19.55
N PHE A 29 0.54 12.63 -19.04
CA PHE A 29 1.54 13.40 -18.30
C PHE A 29 2.41 14.28 -19.23
N GLU A 30 2.83 13.74 -20.37
CA GLU A 30 3.65 14.48 -21.35
C GLU A 30 2.90 15.69 -21.93
N GLU A 31 1.59 15.57 -22.20
CA GLU A 31 0.73 16.69 -22.60
C GLU A 31 0.70 17.82 -21.57
N LYS A 32 0.94 17.50 -20.29
CA LYS A 32 1.02 18.45 -19.17
C LYS A 32 2.46 18.87 -18.86
N LEU A 33 3.41 18.55 -19.74
CA LEU A 33 4.85 18.85 -19.63
C LEU A 33 5.52 18.20 -18.41
N ILE A 34 4.97 17.07 -17.93
CA ILE A 34 5.54 16.29 -16.83
C ILE A 34 6.43 15.21 -17.43
N LYS A 35 7.65 15.06 -16.89
CA LYS A 35 8.59 14.05 -17.38
C LYS A 35 8.17 12.67 -16.90
N THR A 36 8.13 11.73 -17.82
CA THR A 36 7.76 10.34 -17.55
C THR A 36 8.76 9.38 -18.15
N GLU A 37 8.98 8.25 -17.50
CA GLU A 37 9.73 7.13 -18.07
C GLU A 37 8.97 5.84 -17.82
N PHE A 38 8.78 5.06 -18.88
CA PHE A 38 8.14 3.76 -18.84
C PHE A 38 9.20 2.66 -18.72
N PHE A 39 8.99 1.75 -17.78
CA PHE A 39 9.85 0.61 -17.50
C PHE A 39 9.04 -0.66 -17.69
N GLU A 40 9.29 -1.35 -18.80
CA GLU A 40 8.66 -2.62 -19.10
C GLU A 40 9.25 -3.72 -18.22
N ILE A 41 8.39 -4.40 -17.45
CA ILE A 41 8.77 -5.57 -16.66
C ILE A 41 8.32 -6.84 -17.38
N THR A 42 9.23 -7.45 -18.15
CA THR A 42 9.02 -8.79 -18.72
C THR A 42 9.92 -9.82 -18.03
N LEU A 43 9.55 -11.10 -18.09
CA LEU A 43 10.35 -12.19 -17.48
C LEU A 43 11.78 -12.25 -18.04
N GLU A 44 11.92 -11.87 -19.31
CA GLU A 44 13.15 -12.04 -20.07
C GLU A 44 14.03 -10.78 -20.02
N ASN A 45 13.42 -9.61 -19.82
CA ASN A 45 14.11 -8.34 -19.67
C ASN A 45 13.33 -7.41 -18.73
N ALA A 46 13.91 -7.09 -17.58
CA ALA A 46 13.53 -5.92 -16.83
C ALA A 46 14.31 -4.73 -17.39
N GLN A 47 13.63 -3.78 -18.02
CA GLN A 47 14.25 -2.50 -18.35
C GLN A 47 14.40 -1.71 -17.06
N ALA A 48 15.48 -1.96 -16.33
CA ALA A 48 15.85 -1.15 -15.18
C ALA A 48 16.79 -0.02 -15.63
N PRO A 49 16.67 1.20 -15.08
CA PRO A 49 17.64 2.23 -15.34
C PRO A 49 19.03 1.81 -14.80
N PRO A 50 20.14 2.29 -15.38
CA PRO A 50 21.48 1.94 -14.92
C PRO A 50 21.76 2.42 -13.49
N HIS A 51 21.08 3.48 -13.07
CA HIS A 51 21.11 4.04 -11.73
C HIS A 51 19.70 4.50 -11.32
N PRO A 52 19.37 4.50 -10.01
CA PRO A 52 18.12 5.08 -9.53
C PRO A 52 17.94 6.54 -9.95
N ILE A 53 16.68 6.95 -10.12
CA ILE A 53 16.30 8.26 -10.63
C ILE A 53 16.11 9.22 -9.46
N GLU A 54 17.04 10.15 -9.29
CA GLU A 54 17.03 11.11 -8.18
C GLU A 54 15.82 12.04 -8.16
N SER A 55 15.26 12.36 -9.33
CA SER A 55 14.10 13.24 -9.50
C SER A 55 12.76 12.52 -9.37
N ILE A 56 12.74 11.23 -9.02
CA ILE A 56 11.50 10.47 -8.89
C ILE A 56 10.66 11.00 -7.71
N GLU A 57 9.38 11.27 -7.96
CA GLU A 57 8.41 11.62 -6.92
C GLU A 57 7.15 10.76 -6.95
N LEU A 58 6.84 10.15 -8.09
CA LEU A 58 5.64 9.37 -8.31
C LEU A 58 5.99 8.10 -9.09
N VAL A 59 5.50 6.96 -8.61
CA VAL A 59 5.67 5.66 -9.26
C VAL A 59 4.30 5.05 -9.47
N PHE A 60 3.95 4.75 -10.72
CA PHE A 60 2.85 3.85 -11.05
C PHE A 60 3.39 2.43 -11.14
N LEU A 61 2.75 1.51 -10.44
CA LEU A 61 3.08 0.10 -10.45
C LEU A 61 1.83 -0.69 -10.83
N ASP A 62 1.89 -1.41 -11.96
CA ASP A 62 1.02 -2.56 -12.14
C ASP A 62 1.58 -3.77 -11.40
N LEU A 63 0.72 -4.45 -10.66
CA LEU A 63 1.08 -5.68 -9.99
C LEU A 63 1.20 -6.77 -11.03
N HIS A 64 2.39 -7.35 -11.14
CA HIS A 64 2.67 -8.33 -12.18
C HIS A 64 2.12 -9.72 -11.81
N TYR A 65 1.31 -10.26 -12.72
CA TYR A 65 0.85 -11.65 -12.74
C TYR A 65 1.27 -12.23 -14.08
N ASP A 66 1.76 -13.46 -14.14
CA ASP A 66 2.07 -14.07 -15.44
C ASP A 66 0.94 -15.01 -15.90
N PRO A 67 0.07 -14.56 -16.80
CA PRO A 67 -1.03 -15.39 -17.31
C PRO A 67 -0.58 -16.42 -18.35
N ASN A 68 0.61 -16.27 -18.96
CA ASN A 68 1.04 -17.10 -20.09
C ASN A 68 1.67 -18.42 -19.65
N ILE A 69 2.14 -18.51 -18.40
CA ILE A 69 2.73 -19.73 -17.81
C ILE A 69 2.05 -20.15 -16.50
N GLY A 70 1.01 -19.43 -16.06
CA GLY A 70 0.28 -19.72 -14.83
C GLY A 70 1.10 -19.49 -13.57
N LEU A 71 2.10 -18.59 -13.61
CA LEU A 71 2.87 -18.28 -12.42
C LEU A 71 2.06 -17.37 -11.50
N PRO A 72 2.10 -17.62 -10.19
CA PRO A 72 1.42 -16.80 -9.21
C PRO A 72 2.03 -15.38 -9.15
N PHE A 73 1.25 -14.44 -8.62
CA PHE A 73 1.70 -13.11 -8.24
C PHE A 73 3.07 -13.13 -7.52
N ASP A 74 3.99 -12.26 -7.95
CA ASP A 74 5.34 -12.14 -7.39
C ASP A 74 5.58 -10.73 -6.79
N PRO A 75 5.40 -10.56 -5.46
CA PRO A 75 5.61 -9.28 -4.82
C PRO A 75 7.09 -8.88 -4.75
N TYR A 76 8.03 -9.84 -4.73
CA TYR A 76 9.47 -9.56 -4.70
C TYR A 76 9.91 -8.87 -5.97
N ARG A 77 9.42 -9.33 -7.12
CA ARG A 77 9.75 -8.72 -8.40
C ARG A 77 9.24 -7.28 -8.50
N CYS A 78 8.01 -7.03 -8.03
CA CYS A 78 7.48 -5.67 -7.93
C CYS A 78 8.38 -4.77 -7.07
N ALA A 79 8.78 -5.25 -5.89
CA ALA A 79 9.65 -4.51 -4.97
C ALA A 79 11.07 -4.28 -5.54
N GLN A 80 11.66 -5.27 -6.22
CA GLN A 80 12.97 -5.12 -6.87
C GLN A 80 12.94 -4.09 -7.99
N SER A 81 11.87 -4.03 -8.78
CA SER A 81 11.74 -3.03 -9.82
C SER A 81 11.68 -1.61 -9.24
N ILE A 82 10.90 -1.41 -8.17
CA ILE A 82 10.91 -0.13 -7.44
C ILE A 82 12.31 0.17 -6.90
N LYS A 83 13.00 -0.80 -6.30
CA LYS A 83 14.36 -0.63 -5.78
C LYS A 83 15.37 -0.21 -6.86
N SER A 84 15.19 -0.66 -8.09
CA SER A 84 16.07 -0.27 -9.20
C SER A 84 15.85 1.17 -9.66
N ILE A 85 14.66 1.73 -9.41
CA ILE A 85 14.23 3.05 -9.87
C ILE A 85 14.35 4.11 -8.77
N VAL A 86 14.00 3.77 -7.53
CA VAL A 86 13.88 4.70 -6.41
C VAL A 86 15.16 4.66 -5.56
N PRO A 87 15.85 5.79 -5.35
CA PRO A 87 17.00 5.85 -4.46
C PRO A 87 16.61 5.52 -3.01
N GLU A 88 17.52 4.91 -2.26
CA GLU A 88 17.31 4.61 -0.84
C GLU A 88 17.03 5.89 -0.03
N GLY A 89 16.04 5.83 0.87
CA GLY A 89 15.62 6.98 1.69
C GLY A 89 14.90 8.09 0.93
N LYS A 90 14.70 7.97 -0.39
CA LYS A 90 13.94 8.95 -1.18
C LYS A 90 12.46 8.90 -0.77
N ARG A 91 11.87 10.08 -0.56
CA ARG A 91 10.41 10.20 -0.41
C ARG A 91 9.76 10.19 -1.80
N TYR A 92 8.80 9.30 -1.99
CA TYR A 92 8.00 9.19 -3.21
C TYR A 92 6.56 8.79 -2.87
N ILE A 93 5.68 8.87 -3.86
CA ILE A 93 4.30 8.40 -3.82
C ILE A 93 4.19 7.17 -4.71
N LEU A 94 3.59 6.11 -4.19
CA LEU A 94 3.29 4.89 -4.93
C LEU A 94 1.82 4.89 -5.34
N VAL A 95 1.54 4.70 -6.62
CA VAL A 95 0.20 4.44 -7.15
C VAL A 95 0.20 3.00 -7.64
N VAL A 96 -0.52 2.13 -6.94
CA VAL A 96 -0.75 0.77 -7.42
C VAL A 96 -1.92 0.82 -8.39
N TRP A 97 -1.61 0.67 -9.67
CA TRP A 97 -2.53 0.71 -10.79
C TRP A 97 -2.69 -0.68 -11.38
N SER A 98 -3.59 -1.48 -10.80
CA SER A 98 -3.71 -2.89 -11.15
C SER A 98 -5.15 -3.38 -11.07
N ARG A 99 -5.43 -4.55 -11.64
CA ARG A 99 -6.74 -5.21 -11.55
C ARG A 99 -7.03 -5.76 -10.16
N ASP A 100 -6.01 -6.28 -9.47
CA ASP A 100 -6.15 -6.86 -8.13
C ASP A 100 -5.29 -6.08 -7.12
N THR A 101 -5.83 -4.96 -6.65
CA THR A 101 -5.15 -4.09 -5.67
C THR A 101 -5.00 -4.72 -4.29
N ASN A 102 -5.67 -5.84 -3.99
CA ASN A 102 -5.62 -6.47 -2.66
C ASN A 102 -4.22 -7.05 -2.35
N LYS A 103 -3.43 -7.30 -3.39
CA LYS A 103 -2.05 -7.80 -3.31
C LYS A 103 -1.00 -6.72 -3.11
N ALA A 104 -1.40 -5.44 -3.15
CA ALA A 104 -0.49 -4.32 -2.93
C ALA A 104 0.25 -4.40 -1.59
N GLN A 105 -0.41 -4.93 -0.56
CA GLN A 105 0.16 -5.01 0.78
C GLN A 105 1.43 -5.86 0.83
N GLU A 106 1.45 -6.98 0.12
CA GLU A 106 2.61 -7.87 0.07
C GLU A 106 3.83 -7.15 -0.54
N VAL A 107 3.61 -6.24 -1.50
CA VAL A 107 4.69 -5.40 -2.06
C VAL A 107 5.13 -4.32 -1.07
N ILE A 108 4.17 -3.66 -0.41
CA ILE A 108 4.46 -2.58 0.54
C ILE A 108 5.29 -3.08 1.71
N GLU A 109 5.00 -4.29 2.21
CA GLU A 109 5.79 -4.93 3.27
C GLU A 109 7.23 -5.18 2.84
N LEU A 110 7.43 -5.71 1.63
CA LEU A 110 8.78 -5.90 1.08
C LEU A 110 9.51 -4.58 0.84
N LEU A 111 8.81 -3.51 0.45
CA LEU A 111 9.42 -2.19 0.33
C LEU A 111 9.86 -1.63 1.69
N ASP A 112 9.10 -1.91 2.75
CA ASP A 112 9.45 -1.54 4.12
C ASP A 112 10.71 -2.27 4.58
N ASP A 113 10.77 -3.59 4.36
CA ASP A 113 11.97 -4.40 4.63
C ASP A 113 13.21 -3.95 3.83
N LEU A 114 13.00 -3.29 2.69
CA LEU A 114 14.05 -2.74 1.82
C LEU A 114 14.38 -1.26 2.11
N ASN A 115 13.81 -0.63 3.15
CA ASN A 115 13.94 0.80 3.45
C ASN A 115 13.51 1.74 2.31
N LEU A 116 12.49 1.30 1.55
CA LEU A 116 11.92 2.01 0.39
C LEU A 116 10.44 2.35 0.63
N THR A 117 10.04 2.57 1.88
CA THR A 117 8.65 2.83 2.26
C THR A 117 8.10 4.08 1.55
N PRO A 118 7.02 3.97 0.74
CA PRO A 118 6.38 5.12 0.11
C PRO A 118 5.83 6.09 1.16
N SER A 119 5.91 7.39 0.88
CA SER A 119 5.33 8.42 1.75
C SER A 119 3.80 8.49 1.67
N GLN A 120 3.25 8.06 0.55
CA GLN A 120 1.82 7.82 0.33
C GLN A 120 1.67 6.64 -0.61
N VAL A 121 0.58 5.89 -0.44
CA VAL A 121 0.20 4.81 -1.34
C VAL A 121 -1.26 5.05 -1.75
N HIS A 122 -1.53 4.97 -3.05
CA HIS A 122 -2.87 5.09 -3.61
C HIS A 122 -3.18 3.82 -4.39
N LEU A 123 -4.26 3.13 -4.01
CA LEU A 123 -4.73 1.92 -4.68
C LEU A 123 -5.80 2.32 -5.70
N LYS A 124 -5.56 2.07 -6.98
CA LYS A 124 -6.46 2.43 -8.08
C LYS A 124 -6.69 1.19 -8.95
N SER A 125 -7.93 0.70 -8.99
CA SER A 125 -8.27 -0.50 -9.75
C SER A 125 -8.50 -0.16 -11.23
N LYS A 126 -7.87 -0.92 -12.15
CA LYS A 126 -8.01 -0.72 -13.61
C LYS A 126 -9.48 -0.74 -14.06
N GLU A 127 -10.30 -1.58 -13.44
CA GLU A 127 -11.73 -1.73 -13.72
C GLU A 127 -12.52 -0.44 -13.44
N GLN A 128 -12.16 0.32 -12.40
CA GLN A 128 -12.86 1.53 -11.98
C GLN A 128 -12.80 2.66 -13.03
N PHE A 129 -11.81 2.61 -13.91
CA PHE A 129 -11.59 3.60 -14.97
C PHE A 129 -11.71 2.97 -16.35
N SER A 130 -12.20 1.73 -16.47
CA SER A 130 -12.39 1.10 -17.78
C SER A 130 -13.46 1.85 -18.60
N LEU A 131 -13.14 2.10 -19.87
CA LEU A 131 -14.05 2.66 -20.86
C LEU A 131 -14.49 1.58 -21.85
N ALA A 132 -15.59 1.87 -22.56
CA ALA A 132 -16.04 1.02 -23.65
C ALA A 132 -14.92 0.89 -24.71
N GLY A 133 -14.63 -0.34 -25.14
CA GLY A 133 -13.58 -0.63 -26.12
C GLY A 133 -12.20 -0.91 -25.52
N GLY A 134 -12.06 -1.05 -24.20
CA GLY A 134 -10.83 -1.50 -23.55
C GLY A 134 -9.79 -0.41 -23.28
N ALA A 135 -10.16 0.86 -23.46
CA ALA A 135 -9.35 1.99 -23.02
C ALA A 135 -9.61 2.32 -21.53
N TYR A 136 -8.78 3.19 -20.95
CA TYR A 136 -8.98 3.71 -19.58
C TYR A 136 -9.23 5.22 -19.57
N ASP A 137 -10.04 5.68 -18.62
CA ASP A 137 -10.31 7.10 -18.33
C ASP A 137 -9.17 7.70 -17.51
N VAL A 138 -8.06 7.99 -18.19
CA VAL A 138 -6.83 8.53 -17.58
C VAL A 138 -7.06 9.91 -16.99
N GLU A 139 -7.88 10.76 -17.61
CA GLU A 139 -8.17 12.09 -17.08
C GLU A 139 -8.90 12.02 -15.73
N ARG A 140 -9.86 11.10 -15.59
CA ARG A 140 -10.49 10.85 -14.30
C ARG A 140 -9.50 10.30 -13.27
N LEU A 141 -8.62 9.36 -13.65
CA LEU A 141 -7.57 8.83 -12.77
C LEU A 141 -6.67 9.95 -12.23
N LEU A 142 -6.17 10.83 -13.12
CA LEU A 142 -5.32 11.95 -12.74
C LEU A 142 -6.07 12.99 -11.90
N ALA A 143 -7.34 13.25 -12.20
CA ALA A 143 -8.17 14.15 -11.40
C ALA A 143 -8.37 13.63 -9.97
N GLU A 144 -8.66 12.34 -9.82
CA GLU A 144 -8.78 11.69 -8.51
C GLU A 144 -7.45 11.72 -7.74
N LEU A 145 -6.32 11.37 -8.38
CA LEU A 145 -5.00 11.43 -7.75
C LEU A 145 -4.63 12.85 -7.33
N ASN A 146 -4.94 13.85 -8.15
CA ASN A 146 -4.67 15.25 -7.83
C ASN A 146 -5.49 15.72 -6.61
N PHE A 147 -6.75 15.25 -6.49
CA PHE A 147 -7.56 15.48 -5.29
C PHE A 147 -6.98 14.74 -4.07
N ASP A 148 -6.62 13.47 -4.24
CA ASP A 148 -6.16 12.61 -3.16
C ASP A 148 -4.81 13.06 -2.58
N ILE A 149 -3.89 13.51 -3.42
CA ILE A 149 -2.55 13.95 -3.02
C ILE A 149 -2.54 15.44 -2.61
N GLY A 150 -3.39 16.27 -3.24
CA GLY A 150 -3.46 17.70 -2.99
C GLY A 150 -4.18 18.08 -1.69
N ALA A 151 -5.02 17.19 -1.16
CA ALA A 151 -5.71 17.41 0.11
C ALA A 151 -4.75 17.19 1.30
N PRO A 152 -4.72 18.08 2.30
CA PRO A 152 -3.97 17.82 3.52
C PRO A 152 -4.56 16.58 4.20
N SER A 153 -3.78 15.51 4.26
CA SER A 153 -4.19 14.27 4.89
C SER A 153 -3.15 13.79 5.89
N THR A 154 -3.61 13.14 6.96
CA THR A 154 -2.74 12.35 7.83
C THR A 154 -2.98 10.87 7.53
N THR A 155 -1.90 10.12 7.41
CA THR A 155 -1.94 8.68 7.24
C THR A 155 -1.35 8.03 8.47
N GLU A 156 -2.14 7.21 9.14
CA GLU A 156 -1.67 6.31 10.18
C GLU A 156 -1.69 4.89 9.60
N SER A 157 -0.69 4.09 9.93
CA SER A 157 -0.60 2.70 9.49
C SER A 157 -0.04 1.87 10.63
N PHE A 158 -0.65 0.72 10.88
CA PHE A 158 -0.19 -0.21 11.91
C PHE A 158 -0.63 -1.63 11.56
N TYR A 159 0.17 -2.58 12.02
CA TYR A 159 -0.20 -3.99 12.03
C TYR A 159 -1.14 -4.25 13.21
N GLY A 160 -2.05 -5.20 13.04
CA GLY A 160 -2.96 -5.61 14.10
C GLY A 160 -3.21 -7.11 14.11
N GLN A 161 -3.37 -7.65 15.32
CA GLN A 161 -3.80 -9.04 15.52
C GLN A 161 -5.28 -9.06 15.87
N ILE A 162 -6.06 -9.86 15.15
CA ILE A 162 -7.47 -10.11 15.45
C ILE A 162 -7.54 -10.90 16.75
N ILE A 163 -8.11 -10.30 17.79
CA ILE A 163 -8.21 -10.90 19.13
C ILE A 163 -9.54 -11.61 19.33
N GLU A 164 -10.63 -11.01 18.81
CA GLU A 164 -11.98 -11.52 19.03
C GLU A 164 -12.88 -11.11 17.85
N ILE A 165 -13.64 -12.07 17.32
CA ILE A 165 -14.64 -11.81 16.28
C ILE A 165 -16.04 -11.91 16.90
N ARG A 166 -16.80 -10.81 16.84
CA ARG A 166 -18.18 -10.74 17.33
C ARG A 166 -19.15 -10.58 16.17
N LYS A 167 -20.45 -10.72 16.44
CA LYS A 167 -21.52 -10.67 15.43
C LYS A 167 -21.51 -9.46 14.50
N GLN A 168 -21.04 -8.29 14.94
CA GLN A 168 -21.03 -7.05 14.15
C GLN A 168 -19.70 -6.28 14.22
N SER A 169 -18.73 -6.79 14.96
CA SER A 169 -17.48 -6.07 15.18
C SER A 169 -16.32 -7.04 15.39
N VAL A 170 -15.13 -6.58 15.07
CA VAL A 170 -13.88 -7.26 15.39
C VAL A 170 -13.09 -6.43 16.39
N LEU A 171 -12.48 -7.09 17.38
CA LEU A 171 -11.53 -6.48 18.29
C LEU A 171 -10.12 -6.81 17.81
N ILE A 172 -9.30 -5.78 17.62
CA ILE A 172 -7.95 -5.90 17.07
C ILE A 172 -6.97 -5.23 18.02
N ASP A 173 -5.92 -5.94 18.42
CA ASP A 173 -4.78 -5.33 19.11
C ASP A 173 -3.87 -4.72 18.06
N CYS A 174 -3.66 -3.41 18.08
CA CYS A 174 -2.93 -2.68 17.04
C CYS A 174 -1.56 -2.28 17.56
N LEU A 175 -0.48 -2.64 16.86
CA LEU A 175 0.88 -2.22 17.18
C LEU A 175 1.08 -0.76 16.73
N VAL A 176 0.96 0.18 17.67
CA VAL A 176 1.05 1.62 17.38
C VAL A 176 2.47 2.17 17.46
N ASP A 177 3.39 1.46 18.13
CA ASP A 177 4.82 1.74 18.15
C ASP A 177 5.60 0.42 18.19
N GLU A 178 6.33 0.12 17.11
CA GLU A 178 7.12 -1.12 17.01
C GLU A 178 8.34 -1.10 17.94
N ASN A 179 8.99 0.05 18.11
CA ASN A 179 10.21 0.17 18.92
C ASN A 179 9.89 0.00 20.41
N GLU A 180 8.81 0.63 20.85
CA GLU A 180 8.37 0.58 22.25
C GLU A 180 7.41 -0.61 22.52
N LYS A 181 7.12 -1.43 21.50
CA LYS A 181 6.11 -2.50 21.53
C LYS A 181 4.79 -2.02 22.16
N LYS A 182 4.32 -0.82 21.78
CA LYS A 182 3.07 -0.27 22.31
C LYS A 182 1.90 -0.77 21.49
N PHE A 183 0.90 -1.30 22.19
CA PHE A 183 -0.32 -1.81 21.59
C PHE A 183 -1.54 -0.98 22.01
N GLN A 184 -2.50 -0.87 21.09
CA GLN A 184 -3.79 -0.26 21.35
C GLN A 184 -4.90 -1.17 20.82
N ARG A 185 -5.80 -1.60 21.71
CA ARG A 185 -7.00 -2.31 21.30
C ARG A 185 -7.99 -1.38 20.63
N ARG A 186 -8.37 -1.70 19.40
CA ARG A 186 -9.36 -0.96 18.62
C ARG A 186 -10.48 -1.89 18.19
N ARG A 187 -11.71 -1.39 18.22
CA ARG A 187 -12.89 -2.09 17.73
C ARG A 187 -13.26 -1.53 16.38
N PHE A 188 -13.44 -2.41 15.40
CA PHE A 188 -13.91 -2.05 14.06
C PHE A 188 -15.24 -2.75 13.79
N ASP A 189 -16.12 -2.10 13.03
CA ASP A 189 -17.32 -2.75 12.51
C ASP A 189 -16.89 -3.83 11.50
N LEU A 190 -17.68 -4.90 11.35
CA LEU A 190 -17.31 -6.00 10.45
C LEU A 190 -17.47 -5.64 8.96
N GLU A 191 -18.42 -4.78 8.62
CA GLU A 191 -18.78 -4.46 7.23
C GLU A 191 -17.57 -3.99 6.38
N PRO A 192 -16.68 -3.11 6.88
CA PRO A 192 -15.49 -2.69 6.11
C PRO A 192 -14.41 -3.77 5.94
N LEU A 193 -14.45 -4.85 6.73
CA LEU A 193 -13.47 -5.93 6.68
C LEU A 193 -13.95 -7.13 5.85
N ASP A 194 -15.26 -7.23 5.62
CA ASP A 194 -15.85 -8.34 4.87
C ASP A 194 -15.33 -8.36 3.41
N GLY A 195 -14.78 -9.49 3.00
CA GLY A 195 -14.12 -9.66 1.70
C GLY A 195 -12.75 -8.96 1.53
N ALA A 196 -12.40 -7.99 2.39
CA ALA A 196 -11.11 -7.30 2.34
C ALA A 196 -9.99 -8.10 3.02
N VAL A 197 -10.32 -8.80 4.12
CA VAL A 197 -9.37 -9.61 4.90
C VAL A 197 -9.97 -10.95 5.31
N THR A 198 -9.11 -11.92 5.59
CA THR A 198 -9.52 -13.19 6.19
C THR A 198 -9.72 -12.99 7.69
N LEU A 199 -10.95 -13.07 8.14
CA LEU A 199 -11.31 -12.91 9.55
C LEU A 199 -11.09 -14.22 10.31
N GLU A 200 -9.95 -14.32 11.00
CA GLU A 200 -9.59 -15.45 11.86
C GLU A 200 -8.97 -14.93 13.16
N GLU A 201 -9.39 -15.47 14.31
CA GLU A 201 -8.77 -15.12 15.60
C GLU A 201 -7.29 -15.53 15.61
N GLY A 202 -6.43 -14.63 16.07
CA GLY A 202 -4.98 -14.76 15.97
C GLY A 202 -4.40 -14.34 14.61
N GLY A 203 -5.24 -14.15 13.59
CA GLY A 203 -4.84 -13.65 12.28
C GLY A 203 -4.31 -12.22 12.34
N PHE A 204 -3.37 -11.90 11.45
CA PHE A 204 -2.78 -10.58 11.35
C PHE A 204 -3.33 -9.83 10.14
N ILE A 205 -3.62 -8.55 10.34
CA ILE A 205 -4.01 -7.64 9.28
C ILE A 205 -3.18 -6.36 9.35
N PHE A 206 -3.02 -5.71 8.21
CA PHE A 206 -2.53 -4.36 8.14
C PHE A 206 -3.72 -3.39 8.04
N ILE A 207 -3.64 -2.30 8.79
CA ILE A 207 -4.67 -1.28 8.85
C ILE A 207 -4.04 0.05 8.47
N ARG A 208 -4.56 0.66 7.41
CA ARG A 208 -4.24 2.04 7.06
C ARG A 208 -5.45 2.92 7.26
N ILE A 209 -5.21 4.06 7.90
CA ILE A 209 -6.21 5.07 8.18
C ILE A 209 -5.78 6.37 7.52
N ILE A 210 -6.57 6.82 6.55
CA ILE A 210 -6.36 8.08 5.85
C ILE A 210 -7.42 9.07 6.34
N THR A 211 -6.97 10.14 6.99
CA THR A 211 -7.86 11.20 7.48
C THR A 211 -7.72 12.42 6.60
N LYS A 212 -8.82 12.84 5.97
CA LYS A 212 -8.95 14.07 5.16
C LYS A 212 -9.97 15.01 5.82
N PRO A 213 -10.01 16.30 5.48
CA PRO A 213 -11.07 17.19 5.96
C PRO A 213 -12.46 16.63 5.64
N GLY A 214 -13.25 16.33 6.67
CA GLY A 214 -14.61 15.83 6.53
C GLY A 214 -14.76 14.34 6.17
N SER A 215 -13.68 13.57 6.05
CA SER A 215 -13.76 12.12 5.76
C SER A 215 -12.62 11.32 6.37
N LYS A 216 -12.89 10.03 6.64
CA LYS A 216 -11.90 9.08 7.13
C LYS A 216 -12.08 7.78 6.38
N THR A 217 -11.02 7.34 5.71
CA THR A 217 -10.99 6.08 4.95
C THR A 217 -10.17 5.06 5.71
N PHE A 218 -10.69 3.84 5.79
CA PHE A 218 -10.00 2.70 6.37
C PHE A 218 -9.71 1.70 5.26
N GLU A 219 -8.45 1.31 5.15
CA GLU A 219 -8.00 0.26 4.24
C GLU A 219 -7.50 -0.92 5.09
N PHE A 220 -7.97 -2.10 4.75
CA PHE A 220 -7.62 -3.35 5.44
C PHE A 220 -7.01 -4.31 4.42
N SER A 221 -5.94 -4.98 4.81
CA SER A 221 -5.29 -5.98 3.98
C SER A 221 -4.74 -7.11 4.84
N ASN A 222 -4.73 -8.32 4.28
CA ASN A 222 -4.08 -9.47 4.93
C ASN A 222 -2.57 -9.23 4.95
N THR A 223 -1.94 -9.58 6.07
CA THR A 223 -0.47 -9.61 6.18
C THR A 223 -0.02 -10.98 6.64
N LYS A 224 1.15 -11.41 6.16
CA LYS A 224 1.76 -12.69 6.54
C LYS A 224 3.21 -12.45 6.85
N SER A 225 3.50 -12.10 8.10
CA SER A 225 4.88 -11.91 8.53
C SER A 225 5.14 -12.67 9.82
N GLU A 226 6.10 -13.60 9.76
CA GLU A 226 6.60 -14.32 10.94
C GLU A 226 7.17 -13.35 11.99
N LYS A 227 7.67 -12.18 11.54
CA LYS A 227 8.11 -11.08 12.40
C LYS A 227 6.94 -10.53 13.23
N LEU A 228 5.72 -10.47 12.69
CA LEU A 228 4.56 -10.00 13.46
C LEU A 228 4.19 -11.00 14.55
N ALA A 229 4.27 -12.31 14.27
CA ALA A 229 4.03 -13.32 15.30
C ALA A 229 4.95 -13.13 16.51
N THR A 230 6.24 -12.78 16.30
CA THR A 230 7.17 -12.52 17.40
C THR A 230 6.88 -11.20 18.12
N LEU A 231 6.52 -10.13 17.39
CA LEU A 231 6.18 -8.83 17.96
C LEU A 231 4.92 -8.88 18.84
N PHE A 232 3.90 -9.63 18.44
CA PHE A 232 2.63 -9.77 19.15
C PHE A 232 2.66 -10.85 20.24
N THR A 233 3.76 -11.59 20.39
CA THR A 233 3.95 -12.47 21.55
C THR A 233 4.02 -11.60 22.80
N LYS A 234 3.06 -11.78 23.72
CA LYS A 234 3.16 -11.19 25.05
C LYS A 234 4.37 -11.78 25.77
N GLU A 235 5.49 -11.07 25.78
CA GLU A 235 6.51 -11.26 26.81
C GLU A 235 5.86 -10.88 28.15
N GLY A 236 5.32 -11.88 28.87
CA GLY A 236 5.23 -11.91 30.33
C GLY A 236 4.66 -10.68 31.06
N LEU A 237 3.68 -9.96 30.52
CA LEU A 237 3.04 -8.82 31.20
C LEU A 237 1.85 -9.19 32.10
N PHE A 238 1.65 -10.48 32.35
CA PHE A 238 0.93 -10.97 33.51
C PHE A 238 1.95 -11.61 34.44
N ASP A 239 2.59 -10.79 35.27
CA ASP A 239 3.04 -11.28 36.55
C ASP A 239 1.75 -11.61 37.32
N GLU A 240 1.43 -12.89 37.49
CA GLU A 240 0.27 -13.39 38.26
C GLU A 240 0.46 -13.10 39.78
N SER A 241 0.97 -11.92 40.13
CA SER A 241 1.31 -11.51 41.49
C SER A 241 0.38 -10.43 42.06
N ASP A 242 -0.51 -9.84 41.25
CA ASP A 242 -1.41 -8.76 41.68
C ASP A 242 -2.85 -9.20 42.05
N GLU A 243 -3.10 -10.50 42.30
CA GLU A 243 -4.42 -10.98 42.78
C GLU A 243 -4.61 -10.97 44.31
N ASN A 244 -3.73 -10.36 45.11
CA ASN A 244 -3.85 -10.41 46.59
C ASN A 244 -3.98 -9.06 47.33
N ILE A 245 -4.38 -7.96 46.68
CA ILE A 245 -4.53 -6.66 47.37
C ILE A 245 -5.99 -6.31 47.77
N PHE A 246 -6.98 -7.17 47.49
CA PHE A 246 -8.34 -7.00 48.04
C PHE A 246 -8.80 -8.22 48.84
N LYS A 247 -8.30 -8.32 50.08
CA LYS A 247 -9.08 -8.87 51.20
C LYS A 247 -9.19 -7.82 52.30
N SER A 248 -10.25 -7.02 52.20
CA SER A 248 -10.83 -6.29 53.32
C SER A 248 -11.99 -7.11 53.88
N GLU A 249 -11.78 -7.66 55.08
CA GLU A 249 -12.68 -7.76 56.25
C GLU A 249 -12.29 -8.93 57.15
#